data_AF-A0A538KQJ6-F1
#
_entry.id   AF-A0A538KQJ6-F1
#
_cell.length_a   1.000
_cell.length_b   1.000
_cell.length_c   1.000
_cell.angle_alpha   90.00
_cell.angle_beta   90.00
_cell.angle_gamma   90.00
#
_symmetry.space_group_name_H-M   'P 1'
#
loop_
_entity.id
_entity.type
_entity.pdbx_description
1 polymer ?
#
loop_
_entity_poly.entity_id
_entity_poly.type
_entity_poly.pdbx_seq_one_letter_code
_entity_poly.pdbx_strand_id
1 'polypeptide(L)'
;MELLGLTEDELCRTLDVEPLALLSGQLEHRGELPILLDLLAEARERAGAAVLRRWVRASAPRGRPIEMLTQRDFASFEDALADLSERGFVLRGGG
;
A
#
# COMPACT_ATOMS: atom_id res chain seq x y z
N MET A 1 12.09 -2.19 -8.38
CA MET A 1 11.68 -2.38 -6.96
C MET A 1 10.24 -2.85 -6.94
N GLU A 2 9.93 -4.06 -6.48
CA GLU A 2 8.54 -4.51 -6.31
C GLU A 2 8.06 -4.15 -4.90
N LEU A 3 7.52 -2.94 -4.73
CA LEU A 3 6.85 -2.55 -3.49
C LEU A 3 5.47 -3.21 -3.51
N LEU A 4 5.20 -4.18 -2.64
CA LEU A 4 3.88 -4.83 -2.48
C LEU A 4 3.34 -5.53 -3.75
N GLY A 5 4.19 -5.79 -4.75
CA GLY A 5 3.75 -6.32 -6.06
C GLY A 5 3.03 -5.29 -6.94
N LEU A 6 3.28 -4.00 -6.69
CA LEU A 6 2.93 -2.90 -7.59
C LEU A 6 3.90 -2.89 -8.77
N THR A 7 3.36 -2.62 -9.94
CA THR A 7 4.15 -2.26 -11.13
C THR A 7 4.75 -0.87 -10.96
N GLU A 8 5.75 -0.55 -11.78
CA GLU A 8 6.41 0.76 -11.73
C GLU A 8 5.45 1.92 -12.04
N ASP A 9 4.47 1.71 -12.94
CA ASP A 9 3.41 2.68 -13.26
C ASP A 9 2.47 2.92 -12.06
N GLU A 10 2.03 1.85 -11.39
CA GLU A 10 1.18 1.93 -10.19
C GLU A 10 1.93 2.62 -9.05
N LEU A 11 3.23 2.36 -8.91
CA LEU A 11 4.09 3.02 -7.93
C LEU A 11 4.24 4.51 -8.25
N CYS A 12 4.53 4.88 -9.51
CA CYS A 12 4.64 6.28 -9.92
C CYS A 12 3.32 7.05 -9.67
N ARG A 13 2.16 6.45 -9.95
CA ARG A 13 0.86 7.07 -9.67
C ARG A 13 0.59 7.22 -8.18
N THR A 14 0.84 6.16 -7.40
CA THR A 14 0.67 6.19 -5.94
C THR A 14 1.49 7.30 -5.30
N LEU A 15 2.72 7.44 -5.77
CA LEU A 15 3.66 8.40 -5.26
C LEU A 15 3.47 9.80 -5.88
N ASP A 16 2.70 9.91 -6.97
CA ASP A 16 2.52 11.11 -7.78
C ASP A 16 3.88 11.71 -8.18
N VAL A 17 4.78 10.83 -8.62
CA VAL A 17 6.11 11.19 -9.09
C VAL A 17 6.33 10.68 -10.49
N GLU A 18 7.06 11.46 -11.27
CA GLU A 18 7.59 10.99 -12.54
C GLU A 18 8.64 9.89 -12.29
N PRO A 19 8.81 8.93 -13.21
CA PRO A 19 9.75 7.82 -13.04
C PRO A 19 11.19 8.29 -12.79
N LEU A 20 11.57 9.47 -13.32
CA LEU A 20 12.88 10.05 -13.04
C LEU A 20 13.01 10.56 -11.60
N ALA A 21 11.94 11.13 -11.03
CA ALA A 21 11.90 11.58 -9.64
C ALA A 21 11.89 10.41 -8.65
N LEU A 22 11.26 9.29 -9.01
CA LEU A 22 11.34 8.02 -8.29
C LEU A 22 12.80 7.53 -8.19
N LEU A 23 13.51 7.50 -9.31
CA LEU A 23 14.91 7.06 -9.38
C LEU A 23 15.87 8.04 -8.68
N SER A 24 15.55 9.33 -8.70
CA SER A 24 16.38 10.37 -8.09
C SER A 24 16.21 10.50 -6.57
N GLY A 25 15.35 9.68 -5.94
CA GLY A 25 15.15 9.69 -4.48
C GLY A 25 14.42 10.92 -3.94
N GLN A 26 13.84 11.79 -4.79
CA GLN A 26 13.22 13.04 -4.34
C GLN A 26 11.90 12.87 -3.57
N LEU A 27 11.46 11.62 -3.40
CA LEU A 27 10.29 11.21 -2.61
C LEU A 27 10.34 11.62 -1.14
N GLU A 28 11.54 11.84 -0.61
CA GLU A 28 11.80 12.20 0.79
C GLU A 28 11.17 13.54 1.23
N HIS A 29 10.76 14.40 0.28
CA HIS A 29 10.21 15.73 0.59
C HIS A 29 8.76 15.72 1.10
N ARG A 30 8.03 14.61 0.93
CA ARG A 30 6.66 14.45 1.44
C ARG A 30 6.70 13.65 2.74
N GLY A 31 6.66 14.30 3.89
CA GLY A 31 6.82 13.65 5.20
C GLY A 31 5.83 12.53 5.53
N GLU A 32 4.66 12.51 4.89
CA GLU A 32 3.63 11.47 5.06
C GLU A 32 3.99 10.15 4.38
N LEU A 33 4.79 10.21 3.31
CA LEU A 33 5.19 9.05 2.51
C LEU A 33 6.10 8.06 3.26
N PRO A 34 7.19 8.49 3.94
CA PRO A 34 8.02 7.57 4.70
C PRO A 34 7.26 6.90 5.85
N ILE A 35 6.29 7.60 6.47
CA ILE A 35 5.43 7.02 7.51
C ILE A 35 4.57 5.90 6.92
N LEU A 36 3.94 6.14 5.77
CA LEU A 36 3.12 5.13 5.10
C LEU A 36 3.95 3.91 4.65
N LEU A 37 5.17 4.14 4.15
CA LEU A 37 6.09 3.07 3.77
C LEU A 37 6.55 2.25 4.98
N ASP A 38 6.80 2.89 6.11
CA ASP A 38 7.15 2.22 7.37
C ASP A 38 5.98 1.37 7.90
N LEU A 39 4.76 1.92 7.92
CA LEU A 39 3.53 1.19 8.26
C LEU A 39 3.31 -0.02 7.36
N LEU A 40 3.55 0.13 6.06
CA LEU A 40 3.49 -0.97 5.08
C LEU A 40 4.56 -2.02 5.32
N ALA A 41 5.78 -1.61 5.69
CA ALA A 41 6.87 -2.52 6.03
C ALA A 41 6.54 -3.32 7.29
N GLU A 42 6.05 -2.66 8.34
CA GLU A 42 5.58 -3.31 9.57
C GLU A 42 4.44 -4.30 9.30
N ALA A 43 3.43 -3.88 8.53
CA ALA A 43 2.33 -4.76 8.15
C ALA A 43 2.83 -5.95 7.33
N ARG A 44 3.84 -5.76 6.48
CA ARG A 44 4.47 -6.84 5.70
C ARG A 44 5.21 -7.82 6.60
N GLU A 45 5.89 -7.36 7.64
CA GLU A 45 6.55 -8.22 8.61
C GLU A 45 5.55 -9.02 9.45
N ARG A 46 4.44 -8.39 9.86
CA ARG A 46 3.40 -9.05 10.69
C ARG A 46 2.51 -10.01 9.90
N ALA A 47 2.01 -9.61 8.74
CA ALA A 47 1.10 -10.39 7.91
C ALA A 47 1.81 -11.38 6.98
N GLY A 48 3.08 -11.10 6.66
CA GLY A 48 3.82 -11.75 5.60
C GLY A 48 3.56 -11.11 4.22
N ALA A 49 4.61 -11.05 3.41
CA ALA A 49 4.58 -10.40 2.10
C ALA A 49 3.52 -10.98 1.15
N ALA A 50 3.23 -12.29 1.20
CA ALA A 50 2.23 -12.91 0.34
C ALA A 50 0.80 -12.48 0.70
N VAL A 51 0.48 -12.38 1.99
CA VAL A 51 -0.84 -11.95 2.48
C VAL A 51 -1.04 -10.48 2.15
N LEU A 52 -0.04 -9.64 2.40
CA LEU A 52 -0.15 -8.21 2.10
C LEU A 52 -0.29 -7.96 0.59
N ARG A 53 0.46 -8.66 -0.26
CA ARG A 53 0.29 -8.61 -1.73
C ARG A 53 -1.12 -9.01 -2.16
N ARG A 54 -1.68 -10.06 -1.54
CA ARG A 54 -3.04 -10.52 -1.84
C ARG A 54 -4.09 -9.53 -1.35
N TRP A 55 -3.90 -8.94 -0.18
CA TRP A 55 -4.79 -7.94 0.41
C TRP A 55 -4.84 -6.65 -0.41
N VAL A 56 -3.67 -6.12 -0.82
CA VAL A 56 -3.59 -4.90 -1.64
C VAL A 56 -4.37 -5.04 -2.95
N ARG A 57 -4.40 -6.26 -3.52
CA ARG A 57 -5.18 -6.61 -4.71
C ARG A 57 -6.60 -7.12 -4.41
N ALA A 58 -6.92 -7.44 -3.16
CA ALA A 58 -8.24 -7.89 -2.76
C ALA A 58 -9.19 -6.69 -2.66
N SER A 59 -10.47 -6.93 -2.96
CA SER A 59 -11.49 -5.95 -2.59
C SER A 59 -11.71 -6.01 -1.09
N ALA A 60 -11.31 -4.96 -0.38
CA ALA A 60 -11.77 -4.69 0.96
C ALA A 60 -13.20 -4.10 0.89
N PRO A 61 -13.98 -4.14 1.99
CA PRO A 61 -15.33 -3.53 2.02
C PRO A 61 -15.34 -2.04 1.65
N ARG A 62 -14.22 -1.35 1.80
CA ARG A 62 -14.04 0.07 1.42
C ARG A 62 -13.53 0.28 -0.01
N GLY A 63 -13.24 -0.78 -0.77
CA GLY A 63 -12.64 -0.73 -2.10
C GLY A 63 -11.34 -1.52 -2.19
N ARG A 64 -10.60 -1.36 -3.29
CA ARG A 64 -9.29 -2.01 -3.44
C ARG A 64 -8.21 -1.10 -2.84
N PRO A 65 -7.36 -1.59 -1.91
CA PRO A 65 -6.32 -0.75 -1.31
C PRO A 65 -5.35 -0.16 -2.34
N ILE A 66 -5.08 -0.89 -3.43
CA ILE A 66 -4.28 -0.38 -4.56
C ILE A 66 -4.89 0.83 -5.26
N GLU A 67 -6.22 0.90 -5.37
CA GLU A 67 -6.90 2.05 -5.98
C GLU A 67 -6.83 3.26 -5.06
N MET A 68 -6.96 3.06 -3.74
CA MET A 68 -6.79 4.12 -2.74
C MET A 68 -5.37 4.71 -2.81
N LEU A 69 -4.35 3.84 -2.85
CA LEU A 69 -2.96 4.25 -3.04
C LEU A 69 -2.79 5.04 -4.34
N THR A 70 -3.32 4.54 -5.46
CA THR A 70 -3.24 5.20 -6.78
C THR A 70 -3.99 6.54 -6.82
N GLN A 71 -5.09 6.66 -6.09
CA GLN A 71 -5.87 7.90 -5.94
C GLN A 71 -5.32 8.82 -4.86
N ARG A 72 -4.23 8.43 -4.17
CA ARG A 72 -3.60 9.14 -3.05
C ARG A 72 -4.53 9.32 -1.85
N ASP A 73 -5.51 8.44 -1.72
CA ASP A 73 -6.42 8.39 -0.57
C ASP A 73 -5.79 7.57 0.55
N PHE A 74 -4.74 8.15 1.16
CA PHE A 74 -3.98 7.51 2.22
C PHE A 74 -4.83 7.30 3.49
N ALA A 75 -5.82 8.16 3.73
CA ALA A 75 -6.74 8.03 4.86
C ALA A 75 -7.61 6.76 4.75
N SER A 76 -8.22 6.50 3.58
CA SER A 76 -8.98 5.25 3.40
C SER A 76 -8.07 4.02 3.41
N PHE A 77 -6.84 4.16 2.93
CA PHE A 77 -5.85 3.08 2.98
C PHE A 77 -5.48 2.72 4.42
N GLU A 78 -5.19 3.70 5.26
CA GLU A 78 -4.86 3.50 6.68
C GLU A 78 -6.02 2.87 7.44
N ASP A 79 -7.25 3.33 7.23
CA ASP A 79 -8.46 2.75 7.83
C ASP A 79 -8.66 1.28 7.39
N ALA A 80 -8.44 0.98 6.10
CA ALA A 80 -8.51 -0.38 5.60
C ALA A 80 -7.41 -1.27 6.18
N LEU A 81 -6.20 -0.73 6.42
CA LEU A 81 -5.10 -1.43 7.05
C LEU A 81 -5.37 -1.69 8.54
N ALA A 82 -5.97 -0.72 9.23
CA ALA A 82 -6.42 -0.86 10.61
C ALA A 82 -7.46 -1.99 10.73
N ASP A 83 -8.48 -2.01 9.86
CA ASP A 83 -9.48 -3.10 9.82
C ASP A 83 -8.82 -4.47 9.55
N LEU A 84 -7.82 -4.53 8.67
CA LEU A 84 -7.04 -5.76 8.44
C LEU A 84 -6.27 -6.19 9.71
N SER A 85 -5.64 -5.25 10.41
CA SER A 85 -4.89 -5.53 11.63
C SER A 85 -5.80 -5.94 12.79
N GLU A 86 -6.97 -5.31 12.94
CA GLU A 86 -7.98 -5.68 13.94
C GLU A 86 -8.50 -7.11 13.72
N ARG A 87 -8.56 -7.54 12.45
CA ARG A 87 -8.92 -8.92 12.06
C ARG A 87 -7.75 -9.91 12.18
N GLY A 88 -6.57 -9.47 12.61
CA GLY A 88 -5.38 -10.30 12.74
C GLY A 88 -4.77 -10.72 11.40
N PHE A 89 -4.85 -9.85 10.38
CA PHE A 89 -4.36 -10.11 9.02
C PHE A 89 -5.02 -11.32 8.32
N VAL A 90 -6.22 -11.69 8.74
CA VAL A 90 -6.99 -12.79 8.15
C VAL A 90 -7.74 -12.31 6.91
N LEU A 91 -7.25 -12.68 5.73
CA LEU A 91 -8.02 -12.60 4.50
C LEU A 91 -9.03 -13.75 4.48
N ARG A 92 -10.29 -13.46 4.86
CA ARG A 92 -11.39 -14.40 4.62
C ARG A 92 -11.59 -14.50 3.10
N GLY A 93 -10.89 -15.45 2.47
CA GLY A 93 -11.11 -15.83 1.09
C GLY A 93 -12.53 -16.35 0.95
N GLY A 94 -13.42 -15.52 0.43
CA GLY A 94 -14.72 -15.93 -0.07
C GLY A 94 -14.69 -15.94 -1.59
N GLY A 95 -14.86 -17.12 -2.19
CA GLY A 95 -15.17 -17.31 -3.61
C GLY A 95 -13.96 -17.55 -4.51
#